data_AF-A0A3E0VFE0-F1
#
_entry.id   AF-A0A3E0VFE0-F1
#
_cell.length_a   1.000
_cell.length_b   1.000
_cell.length_c   1.000
_cell.angle_alpha   90.00
_cell.angle_beta   90.00
_cell.angle_gamma   90.00
#
_symmetry.space_group_name_H-M   'P 1'
#
loop_
_entity.id
_entity.type
_entity.pdbx_description
1 polymer ?
#
loop_
_entity_poly.entity_id
_entity_poly.type
_entity_poly.pdbx_seq_one_letter_code
_entity_poly.pdbx_strand_id
1 'polypeptide(L)'
;MSGWSSGRTAFGPDFRWSALHLLAVIAVCAVLWVPFVQWIGSPDRDTLLTNAGRFLVVSTACVQVVVIVLAVLLLLAAATWTEEGARTGSLVMGWIGFVAAPGWAYCVAFSYIDWFDVGVDDRVVFLVICALLAVPAVVRLSAVRLRVALGVTATTGLLAATALLAIPSASVLLLAPATAYSAAMVVSGACARHARG
;
A
#
# COMPACT_ATOMS: atom_id res chain seq x y z
N MET A 1 38.02 -0.79 -27.24
CA MET A 1 38.53 -0.51 -25.88
C MET A 1 37.34 0.02 -25.08
N SER A 2 36.45 -0.88 -24.67
CA SER A 2 36.40 -1.46 -23.31
C SER A 2 36.00 -0.45 -22.23
N GLY A 3 34.77 0.03 -22.32
CA GLY A 3 34.04 0.65 -21.21
C GLY A 3 32.96 -0.30 -20.70
N TRP A 4 33.32 -1.54 -20.34
CA TRP A 4 32.49 -2.35 -19.47
C TRP A 4 32.52 -1.68 -18.09
N SER A 5 31.62 -0.72 -17.88
CA SER A 5 31.42 -0.10 -16.59
C SER A 5 30.96 -1.20 -15.63
N SER A 6 31.88 -1.58 -14.75
CA SER A 6 31.70 -2.24 -13.46
C SER A 6 30.31 -2.83 -13.23
N GLY A 7 30.25 -4.16 -13.09
CA GLY A 7 29.06 -4.86 -12.64
C GLY A 7 28.58 -4.38 -11.27
N ARG A 8 27.77 -3.31 -11.25
CA ARG A 8 26.70 -3.19 -10.27
C ARG A 8 25.80 -4.38 -10.58
N THR A 9 25.84 -5.38 -9.72
CA THR A 9 24.84 -6.43 -9.75
C THR A 9 23.48 -5.75 -9.82
N ALA A 10 22.59 -6.21 -10.70
CA ALA A 10 21.25 -5.64 -10.90
C ALA A 10 20.43 -5.52 -9.59
N PHE A 11 20.91 -6.12 -8.50
CA PHE A 11 20.32 -6.18 -7.17
C PHE A 11 21.27 -5.65 -6.09
N GLY A 12 21.57 -4.35 -6.17
CA GLY A 12 22.29 -3.62 -5.13
C GLY A 12 21.54 -3.59 -3.78
N PRO A 13 22.17 -3.06 -2.71
CA PRO A 13 21.58 -2.99 -1.37
C PRO A 13 20.22 -2.26 -1.33
N ASP A 14 20.04 -1.23 -2.15
CA ASP A 14 18.78 -0.49 -2.24
C ASP A 14 17.62 -1.31 -2.81
N PHE A 15 17.91 -2.20 -3.76
CA PHE A 15 16.93 -3.14 -4.29
C PHE A 15 16.52 -4.15 -3.22
N ARG A 16 17.49 -4.73 -2.50
CA ARG A 16 17.23 -5.69 -1.42
C ARG A 16 16.35 -5.10 -0.33
N TRP A 17 16.63 -3.85 0.07
CA TRP A 17 15.78 -3.13 1.03
C TRP A 17 14.34 -2.94 0.53
N SER A 18 14.18 -2.58 -0.74
CA SER A 18 12.85 -2.39 -1.34
C SER A 18 12.08 -3.71 -1.45
N ALA A 19 12.78 -4.80 -1.81
CA ALA A 19 12.21 -6.14 -1.87
C ALA A 19 11.81 -6.65 -0.48
N LEU A 20 12.66 -6.49 0.54
CA LEU A 20 12.33 -6.85 1.92
C LEU A 20 11.13 -6.06 2.43
N HIS A 21 11.06 -4.76 2.13
CA HIS A 21 9.92 -3.95 2.51
C HIS A 21 8.63 -4.39 1.81
N LEU A 22 8.68 -4.71 0.52
CA LEU A 22 7.52 -5.26 -0.20
C LEU A 22 7.07 -6.60 0.38
N LEU A 23 8.02 -7.50 0.70
CA LEU A 23 7.72 -8.78 1.34
C LEU A 23 7.07 -8.58 2.71
N ALA A 24 7.55 -7.61 3.50
CA ALA A 24 6.94 -7.28 4.78
C ALA A 24 5.50 -6.77 4.60
N VAL A 25 5.25 -5.89 3.62
CA VAL A 25 3.89 -5.43 3.29
C VAL A 25 3.00 -6.61 2.89
N ILE A 26 3.47 -7.50 2.02
CA ILE A 26 2.72 -8.70 1.59
C ILE A 26 2.40 -9.60 2.79
N ALA A 27 3.38 -9.85 3.67
CA ALA A 27 3.20 -10.68 4.84
C ALA A 27 2.17 -10.09 5.81
N VAL A 28 2.25 -8.79 6.11
CA VAL A 28 1.27 -8.10 6.96
C VAL A 28 -0.12 -8.18 6.32
N CYS A 29 -0.22 -7.88 5.03
CA CYS A 29 -1.49 -7.93 4.30
C CYS A 29 -2.12 -9.33 4.32
N ALA A 30 -1.33 -10.39 4.22
CA ALA A 30 -1.78 -11.77 4.34
C ALA A 30 -2.22 -12.12 5.77
N VAL A 31 -1.46 -11.70 6.79
CA VAL A 31 -1.81 -11.91 8.20
C VAL A 31 -3.13 -11.24 8.57
N LEU A 32 -3.42 -10.07 8.00
CA LEU A 32 -4.67 -9.35 8.25
C LEU A 32 -5.93 -10.07 7.74
N TRP A 33 -5.80 -11.11 6.91
CA TRP A 33 -6.93 -12.00 6.57
C TRP A 33 -7.25 -13.01 7.66
N VAL A 34 -6.32 -13.33 8.56
CA VAL A 34 -6.51 -14.37 9.59
C VAL A 34 -7.76 -14.13 10.47
N PRO A 35 -8.00 -12.92 11.01
CA PRO A 35 -9.21 -12.66 11.79
C PRO A 35 -10.48 -12.93 10.99
N PHE A 36 -10.50 -12.57 9.70
CA PHE A 36 -11.65 -12.82 8.83
C PHE A 36 -11.85 -14.30 8.52
N VAL A 37 -10.78 -15.06 8.27
CA VAL A 37 -10.86 -16.51 8.03
C VAL A 37 -11.36 -17.24 9.28
N GLN A 38 -10.85 -16.86 10.45
CA GLN A 38 -11.35 -17.35 11.75
C GLN A 38 -12.82 -16.97 11.95
N TRP A 39 -13.20 -15.76 11.53
CA TRP A 39 -14.57 -15.31 11.57
C TRP A 39 -15.46 -16.20 10.68
N ILE A 40 -15.12 -16.42 9.41
CA ILE A 40 -15.92 -17.28 8.51
C ILE A 40 -16.07 -18.71 9.06
N GLY A 41 -15.04 -19.28 9.68
CA GLY A 41 -15.08 -20.65 10.19
C GLY A 41 -15.95 -20.87 11.43
N SER A 42 -16.51 -19.81 12.04
CA SER A 42 -17.34 -19.92 13.25
C SER A 42 -18.79 -20.35 12.91
N PRO A 43 -19.42 -21.21 13.75
CA PRO A 43 -20.68 -21.90 13.45
C PRO A 43 -21.95 -21.02 13.32
N ASP A 44 -21.89 -19.72 13.68
CA ASP A 44 -23.08 -18.83 13.72
C ASP A 44 -23.33 -18.01 12.43
N ARG A 45 -22.68 -18.34 11.29
CA ARG A 45 -22.47 -17.32 10.21
C ARG A 45 -23.05 -17.59 8.82
N ASP A 46 -23.64 -18.75 8.56
CA ASP A 46 -24.20 -19.04 7.23
C ASP A 46 -25.31 -18.05 6.80
N THR A 47 -25.91 -17.32 7.74
CA THR A 47 -26.93 -16.29 7.52
C THR A 47 -26.39 -14.86 7.36
N LEU A 48 -25.12 -14.58 7.65
CA LEU A 48 -24.58 -13.20 7.71
C LEU A 48 -23.84 -12.76 6.43
N LEU A 49 -23.28 -13.69 5.65
CA LEU A 49 -22.54 -13.37 4.44
C LEU A 49 -23.44 -13.47 3.20
N THR A 50 -24.22 -12.41 2.95
CA THR A 50 -25.07 -12.27 1.75
C THR A 50 -24.25 -12.39 0.46
N ASN A 51 -24.91 -12.60 -0.69
CA ASN A 51 -24.26 -12.63 -2.00
C ASN A 51 -23.40 -11.37 -2.26
N ALA A 52 -23.86 -10.21 -1.78
CA ALA A 52 -23.09 -8.96 -1.86
C ALA A 52 -21.81 -9.02 -1.01
N GLY A 53 -21.89 -9.52 0.22
CA GLY A 53 -20.72 -9.72 1.08
C GLY A 53 -19.71 -10.70 0.47
N ARG A 54 -20.18 -11.82 -0.09
CA ARG A 54 -19.32 -12.80 -0.80
C ARG A 54 -18.61 -12.16 -1.99
N PHE A 55 -19.34 -11.40 -2.80
CA PHE A 55 -18.76 -10.69 -3.93
C PHE A 55 -17.67 -9.71 -3.49
N LEU A 56 -17.92 -8.92 -2.44
CA LEU A 56 -16.95 -7.96 -1.90
C LEU A 56 -15.67 -8.63 -1.38
N VAL A 57 -15.80 -9.77 -0.70
CA VAL A 57 -14.66 -10.55 -0.20
C VAL A 57 -13.81 -11.04 -1.36
N VAL A 58 -14.44 -11.67 -2.36
CA VAL A 58 -13.74 -12.19 -3.54
C VAL A 58 -13.08 -11.05 -4.32
N SER A 59 -13.80 -9.94 -4.56
CA SER A 59 -13.24 -8.79 -5.28
C SER A 59 -12.06 -8.18 -4.53
N THR A 60 -12.13 -8.08 -3.19
CA THR A 60 -11.03 -7.59 -2.35
C THR A 60 -9.79 -8.48 -2.51
N ALA A 61 -9.96 -9.80 -2.39
CA ALA A 61 -8.86 -10.75 -2.57
C ALA A 61 -8.26 -10.66 -3.97
N CYS A 62 -9.10 -10.63 -5.02
CA CYS A 62 -8.65 -10.51 -6.40
C CYS A 62 -7.85 -9.22 -6.65
N VAL A 63 -8.38 -8.06 -6.21
CA VAL A 63 -7.68 -6.77 -6.34
C VAL A 63 -6.35 -6.81 -5.62
N GLN A 64 -6.30 -7.36 -4.41
CA GLN A 64 -5.08 -7.44 -3.62
C GLN A 64 -4.01 -8.31 -4.29
N VAL A 65 -4.40 -9.48 -4.81
CA VAL A 65 -3.49 -10.37 -5.55
C VAL A 65 -2.95 -9.68 -6.80
N VAL A 66 -3.81 -9.03 -7.59
CA VAL A 66 -3.39 -8.29 -8.80
C VAL A 66 -2.41 -7.18 -8.45
N VAL A 67 -2.71 -6.40 -7.40
CA VAL A 67 -1.83 -5.33 -6.91
C VAL A 67 -0.47 -5.87 -6.49
N ILE A 68 -0.44 -6.96 -5.73
CA ILE A 68 0.82 -7.58 -5.26
C ILE A 68 1.65 -8.06 -6.45
N VAL A 69 1.03 -8.77 -7.39
CA VAL A 69 1.70 -9.27 -8.60
C VAL A 69 2.28 -8.10 -9.41
N LEU A 70 1.48 -7.07 -9.66
CA LEU A 70 1.93 -5.88 -10.38
C LEU A 70 3.07 -5.17 -9.65
N ALA A 71 3.01 -5.05 -8.31
CA ALA A 71 4.05 -4.42 -7.53
C ALA A 71 5.36 -5.19 -7.57
N VAL A 72 5.32 -6.53 -7.52
CA VAL A 72 6.50 -7.39 -7.66
C VAL A 72 7.11 -7.24 -9.06
N LEU A 73 6.28 -7.31 -10.11
CA LEU A 73 6.73 -7.15 -11.49
C LEU A 73 7.34 -5.77 -11.74
N LEU A 74 6.70 -4.70 -11.24
CA LEU A 74 7.20 -3.33 -11.36
C LEU A 74 8.48 -3.11 -10.57
N LEU A 75 8.60 -3.70 -9.37
CA LEU A 75 9.83 -3.63 -8.59
C LEU A 75 11.00 -4.31 -9.33
N LEU A 76 10.77 -5.49 -9.91
CA LEU A 76 11.76 -6.20 -10.71
C LEU A 76 12.12 -5.42 -11.98
N ALA A 77 11.12 -4.85 -12.67
CA ALA A 77 11.34 -4.04 -13.85
C ALA A 77 12.11 -2.75 -13.54
N ALA A 78 11.85 -2.11 -12.39
CA ALA A 78 12.51 -0.87 -11.98
C ALA A 78 14.03 -1.02 -11.87
N ALA A 79 14.54 -2.23 -11.58
CA ALA A 79 15.98 -2.51 -11.56
C ALA A 79 16.64 -2.38 -12.94
N THR A 80 15.85 -2.46 -14.01
CA THR A 80 16.31 -2.38 -15.41
C THR A 80 16.07 -1.01 -16.05
N TRP A 81 15.39 -0.10 -15.34
CA TRP A 81 15.04 1.20 -15.89
C TRP A 81 16.24 2.14 -15.97
N THR A 82 16.20 3.03 -16.97
CA THR A 82 17.08 4.19 -17.03
C THR A 82 16.75 5.16 -15.90
N GLU A 83 17.66 6.10 -15.61
CA GLU A 83 17.47 7.10 -14.56
C GLU A 83 16.19 7.94 -14.80
N GLU A 84 15.95 8.35 -16.04
CA GLU A 84 14.75 9.12 -16.43
C GLU A 84 13.46 8.28 -16.29
N GLY A 85 13.53 7.00 -16.67
CA GLY A 85 12.44 6.04 -16.45
C GLY A 85 12.12 5.86 -14.97
N ALA A 86 13.15 5.77 -14.12
CA ALA A 86 13.00 5.64 -12.67
C ALA A 86 12.44 6.90 -12.00
N ARG A 87 12.81 8.10 -12.46
CA ARG A 87 12.20 9.36 -11.98
C ARG A 87 10.70 9.39 -12.30
N THR A 88 10.35 9.11 -13.55
CA THR A 88 8.96 9.09 -14.01
C THR A 88 8.16 8.04 -13.25
N GLY A 89 8.70 6.82 -13.15
CA GLY A 89 8.08 5.73 -12.42
C GLY A 89 7.87 6.04 -10.93
N SER A 90 8.83 6.71 -10.28
CA SER A 90 8.66 7.15 -8.89
C SER A 90 7.47 8.11 -8.73
N LEU A 91 7.32 9.08 -9.63
CA LEU A 91 6.21 10.04 -9.60
C LEU A 91 4.88 9.35 -9.86
N VAL A 92 4.79 8.55 -10.93
CA VAL A 92 3.57 7.85 -11.33
C VAL A 92 3.11 6.92 -10.22
N MET A 93 4.01 6.11 -9.64
CA MET A 93 3.65 5.20 -8.55
C MET A 93 3.27 5.94 -7.27
N GLY A 94 3.89 7.09 -7.00
CA GLY A 94 3.47 7.97 -5.90
C GLY A 94 2.03 8.45 -6.06
N TRP A 95 1.66 8.86 -7.27
CA TRP A 95 0.28 9.28 -7.59
C TRP A 95 -0.71 8.13 -7.62
N ILE A 96 -0.33 6.94 -8.11
CA ILE A 96 -1.17 5.74 -8.04
C ILE A 96 -1.48 5.40 -6.58
N GLY A 97 -0.48 5.47 -5.69
CA GLY A 97 -0.71 5.29 -4.26
C GLY A 97 -1.69 6.33 -3.72
N PHE A 98 -1.53 7.61 -4.07
CA PHE A 98 -2.49 8.63 -3.69
C PHE A 98 -3.91 8.35 -4.18
N VAL A 99 -4.11 7.82 -5.40
CA VAL A 99 -5.46 7.46 -5.90
C VAL A 99 -6.08 6.31 -5.09
N ALA A 100 -5.28 5.41 -4.53
CA ALA A 100 -5.77 4.35 -3.64
C ALA A 100 -6.14 4.87 -2.24
N ALA A 101 -5.55 5.99 -1.79
CA ALA A 101 -5.78 6.55 -0.46
C ALA A 101 -7.25 6.97 -0.20
N PRO A 102 -7.96 7.65 -1.12
CA PRO A 102 -9.38 7.95 -0.98
C PRO A 102 -10.25 6.70 -0.73
N GLY A 103 -9.95 5.58 -1.39
CA GLY A 103 -10.70 4.33 -1.19
C GLY A 103 -10.59 3.84 0.25
N TRP A 104 -9.39 3.89 0.83
CA TRP A 104 -9.20 3.53 2.24
C TRP A 104 -9.80 4.57 3.19
N ALA A 105 -9.54 5.86 2.93
CA ALA A 105 -10.01 6.97 3.75
C ALA A 105 -11.54 7.04 3.81
N TYR A 106 -12.22 6.74 2.70
CA TYR A 106 -13.67 6.68 2.64
C TYR A 106 -14.22 5.60 3.56
N CYS A 107 -13.68 4.38 3.48
CA CYS A 107 -14.09 3.29 4.36
C CYS A 107 -13.89 3.65 5.83
N VAL A 108 -12.76 4.27 6.20
CA VAL A 108 -12.51 4.66 7.60
C VAL A 108 -13.45 5.78 8.05
N ALA A 109 -13.56 6.86 7.27
CA ALA A 109 -14.33 8.03 7.66
C ALA A 109 -15.83 7.75 7.73
N PHE A 110 -16.39 6.98 6.80
CA PHE A 110 -17.85 6.80 6.71
C PHE A 110 -18.35 5.45 7.24
N SER A 111 -17.47 4.50 7.56
CA SER A 111 -17.88 3.18 8.08
C SER A 111 -17.33 2.86 9.47
N TYR A 112 -16.37 3.62 9.98
CA TYR A 112 -15.72 3.34 11.27
C TYR A 112 -15.70 4.51 12.24
N ILE A 113 -15.92 5.75 11.81
CA ILE A 113 -15.82 6.89 12.73
C ILE A 113 -16.95 6.93 13.76
N ASP A 114 -18.14 6.44 13.38
CA ASP A 114 -19.28 6.28 14.28
C ASP A 114 -18.96 5.37 15.48
N TRP A 115 -17.98 4.46 15.35
CA TRP A 115 -17.54 3.62 16.48
C TRP A 115 -16.77 4.37 17.55
N PHE A 116 -16.20 5.53 17.22
CA PHE A 116 -15.28 6.25 18.11
C PHE A 116 -15.87 7.56 18.68
N ASP A 117 -17.13 7.89 18.34
CA ASP A 117 -17.89 9.06 18.82
C ASP A 117 -17.03 10.34 18.94
N VAL A 118 -16.32 10.66 17.86
CA VAL A 118 -15.19 11.62 17.90
C VAL A 118 -15.68 13.08 17.86
N GLY A 119 -16.97 13.33 17.63
CA GLY A 119 -17.54 14.69 17.57
C GLY A 119 -17.00 15.57 16.44
N VAL A 120 -16.31 14.98 15.45
CA VAL A 120 -15.70 15.65 14.30
C VAL A 120 -16.40 15.19 13.03
N ASP A 121 -16.67 16.11 12.10
CA ASP A 121 -17.28 15.83 10.80
C ASP A 121 -16.44 14.83 9.98
N ASP A 122 -17.05 13.72 9.57
CA ASP A 122 -16.45 12.63 8.77
C ASP A 122 -15.74 13.14 7.51
N ARG A 123 -16.28 14.21 6.89
CA ARG A 123 -15.69 14.82 5.69
C ARG A 123 -14.34 15.46 6.01
N VAL A 124 -14.21 16.07 7.19
CA VAL A 124 -12.96 16.65 7.66
C VAL A 124 -11.94 15.53 7.88
N VAL A 125 -12.33 14.44 8.52
CA VAL A 125 -11.44 13.29 8.75
C VAL A 125 -11.00 12.64 7.44
N PHE A 126 -11.92 12.44 6.50
CA PHE A 126 -11.62 11.96 5.15
C PHE A 126 -10.56 12.83 4.46
N LEU A 127 -10.75 14.15 4.46
CA LEU A 127 -9.82 15.10 3.82
C LEU A 127 -8.45 15.09 4.50
N VAL A 128 -8.41 15.03 5.83
CA VAL A 128 -7.16 14.96 6.61
C VAL A 128 -6.39 13.69 6.27
N ILE A 129 -7.04 12.52 6.26
CA ILE A 129 -6.40 11.25 5.89
C ILE A 129 -5.85 11.33 4.46
N CYS A 130 -6.65 11.82 3.50
CA CYS A 130 -6.20 11.97 2.12
C CYS A 130 -4.99 12.90 2.02
N ALA A 131 -5.00 14.03 2.72
CA ALA A 131 -3.89 14.97 2.73
C ALA A 131 -2.62 14.35 3.31
N LEU A 132 -2.72 13.62 4.43
CA LEU A 132 -1.60 12.92 5.06
C LEU A 132 -1.00 11.85 4.14
N LEU A 133 -1.85 11.05 3.47
CA LEU A 133 -1.41 10.02 2.53
C LEU A 133 -0.91 10.58 1.19
N ALA A 134 -1.21 11.86 0.87
CA ALA A 134 -0.63 12.55 -0.29
C ALA A 134 0.82 12.99 -0.07
N VAL A 135 1.23 13.18 1.19
CA VAL A 135 2.53 13.78 1.56
C VAL A 135 3.72 13.08 0.85
N PRO A 136 3.83 11.74 0.82
CA PRO A 136 4.96 11.09 0.14
C PRO A 136 4.96 11.33 -1.38
N ALA A 137 3.79 11.48 -2.01
CA ALA A 137 3.68 11.67 -3.45
C ALA A 137 4.16 13.06 -3.88
N VAL A 138 3.88 14.10 -3.08
CA VAL A 138 4.19 15.50 -3.39
C VAL A 138 5.62 15.93 -3.01
N VAL A 139 6.34 15.14 -2.21
CA VAL A 139 7.73 15.43 -1.85
C VAL A 139 8.62 15.36 -3.08
N ARG A 140 9.43 16.41 -3.29
CA ARG A 140 10.36 16.54 -4.42
C ARG A 140 11.29 15.34 -4.53
N LEU A 141 11.51 14.86 -5.76
CA LEU A 141 12.43 13.74 -6.03
C LEU A 141 13.87 14.02 -5.59
N SER A 142 14.32 15.28 -5.57
CA SER A 142 15.65 15.63 -5.04
C SER A 142 15.85 15.17 -3.60
N ALA A 143 14.77 15.10 -2.80
CA ALA A 143 14.76 14.66 -1.41
C ALA A 143 14.37 13.17 -1.25
N VAL A 144 14.87 12.25 -2.10
CA VAL A 144 14.57 10.80 -2.04
C VAL A 144 14.58 10.20 -0.64
N ARG A 145 15.58 10.49 0.22
CA ARG A 145 15.62 9.95 1.59
C ARG A 145 14.37 10.32 2.39
N LEU A 146 13.95 11.58 2.30
CA LEU A 146 12.73 12.07 2.96
C LEU A 146 11.48 11.44 2.34
N ARG A 147 11.39 11.40 1.01
CA ARG A 147 10.26 10.78 0.29
C ARG A 147 10.07 9.31 0.69
N VAL A 148 11.16 8.55 0.71
CA VAL A 148 11.18 7.15 1.12
C VAL A 148 10.79 7.00 2.58
N ALA A 149 11.34 7.81 3.48
CA ALA A 149 11.00 7.77 4.90
C ALA A 149 9.51 8.04 5.13
N LEU A 150 8.96 9.08 4.49
CA LEU A 150 7.53 9.41 4.56
C LEU A 150 6.66 8.31 3.97
N GLY A 151 7.08 7.68 2.86
CA GLY A 151 6.39 6.54 2.27
C GLY A 151 6.36 5.32 3.19
N VAL A 152 7.48 5.01 3.87
CA VAL A 152 7.55 3.96 4.90
C VAL A 152 6.63 4.30 6.06
N THR A 153 6.74 5.50 6.64
CA THR A 153 5.91 5.92 7.77
C THR A 153 4.42 5.87 7.44
N ALA A 154 4.03 6.37 6.27
CA ALA A 154 2.63 6.34 5.83
C ALA A 154 2.14 4.90 5.61
N THR A 155 2.95 4.03 5.01
CA THR A 155 2.63 2.61 4.82
C THR A 155 2.46 1.89 6.16
N THR A 156 3.40 2.06 7.08
CA THR A 156 3.33 1.44 8.41
C THR A 156 2.13 1.95 9.20
N GLY A 157 1.89 3.26 9.20
CA GLY A 157 0.72 3.85 9.87
C GLY A 157 -0.60 3.35 9.30
N LEU A 158 -0.71 3.27 7.97
CA LEU A 158 -1.89 2.76 7.27
C LEU A 158 -2.17 1.29 7.62
N LEU A 159 -1.14 0.44 7.59
CA LEU A 159 -1.29 -0.98 7.91
C LEU A 159 -1.62 -1.20 9.40
N ALA A 160 -1.01 -0.43 10.30
CA ALA A 160 -1.34 -0.47 11.72
C ALA A 160 -2.78 -0.03 11.99
N ALA A 161 -3.22 1.07 11.38
CA ALA A 161 -4.61 1.52 11.46
C ALA A 161 -5.58 0.49 10.87
N THR A 162 -5.22 -0.12 9.74
CA THR A 162 -6.01 -1.21 9.14
C THR A 162 -6.12 -2.40 10.08
N ALA A 163 -5.05 -2.79 10.78
CA ALA A 163 -5.09 -3.85 11.77
C ALA A 163 -6.07 -3.52 12.92
N LEU A 164 -5.98 -2.31 13.47
CA LEU A 164 -6.83 -1.85 14.57
C LEU A 164 -8.32 -1.83 14.20
N LEU A 165 -8.66 -1.56 12.94
CA LEU A 165 -10.04 -1.47 12.47
C LEU A 165 -10.60 -2.79 11.93
N ALA A 166 -9.78 -3.56 11.21
CA ALA A 166 -10.20 -4.80 10.57
C ALA A 166 -10.32 -5.97 11.56
N ILE A 167 -9.51 -6.01 12.62
CA ILE A 167 -9.57 -7.10 13.62
C ILE A 167 -10.91 -7.10 14.38
N PRO A 168 -11.39 -5.98 14.95
CA PRO A 168 -12.63 -5.99 15.74
C PRO A 168 -13.90 -6.14 14.88
N SER A 169 -13.86 -5.65 13.64
CA SER A 169 -15.01 -5.66 12.73
C SER A 169 -15.04 -6.86 11.77
N ALA A 170 -13.97 -7.66 11.74
CA ALA A 170 -13.75 -8.73 10.75
C ALA A 170 -14.07 -8.28 9.31
N SER A 171 -13.68 -7.06 8.96
CA SER A 171 -13.99 -6.48 7.66
C SER A 171 -12.74 -6.46 6.77
N VAL A 172 -12.87 -7.05 5.60
CA VAL A 172 -11.78 -7.14 4.61
C VAL A 172 -11.71 -5.94 3.68
N LEU A 173 -12.71 -5.06 3.70
CA LEU A 173 -12.86 -3.95 2.75
C LEU A 173 -11.69 -2.96 2.78
N LEU A 174 -11.01 -2.85 3.92
CA LEU A 174 -9.83 -1.99 4.09
C LEU A 174 -8.56 -2.59 3.48
N LEU A 175 -8.50 -3.91 3.26
CA LEU A 175 -7.27 -4.61 2.89
C LEU A 175 -6.80 -4.28 1.48
N ALA A 176 -7.71 -4.30 0.50
CA ALA A 176 -7.38 -4.00 -0.89
C ALA A 176 -6.81 -2.58 -1.08
N PRO A 177 -7.48 -1.49 -0.64
CA PRO A 177 -6.94 -0.15 -0.81
C PRO A 177 -5.68 0.10 0.04
N ALA A 178 -5.58 -0.50 1.25
CA ALA A 178 -4.36 -0.42 2.06
C ALA A 178 -3.17 -1.06 1.36
N THR A 179 -3.39 -2.21 0.72
CA THR A 179 -2.35 -2.93 -0.02
C THR A 179 -1.93 -2.15 -1.27
N ALA A 180 -2.90 -1.61 -2.02
CA ALA A 180 -2.64 -0.78 -3.20
C ALA A 180 -1.78 0.43 -2.87
N TYR A 181 -2.14 1.17 -1.82
CA TYR A 181 -1.34 2.30 -1.35
C TYR A 181 0.07 1.86 -0.95
N SER A 182 0.17 0.86 -0.08
CA SER A 182 1.44 0.39 0.49
C SER A 182 2.39 -0.10 -0.59
N ALA A 183 1.90 -0.95 -1.49
CA ALA A 183 2.68 -1.50 -2.60
C ALA A 183 3.16 -0.39 -3.55
N ALA A 184 2.28 0.56 -3.90
CA ALA A 184 2.65 1.70 -4.75
C ALA A 184 3.73 2.59 -4.10
N MET A 185 3.66 2.83 -2.79
CA MET A 185 4.67 3.60 -2.06
C MET A 185 6.03 2.89 -2.01
N VAL A 186 6.04 1.56 -1.83
CA VAL A 186 7.28 0.77 -1.87
C VAL A 186 7.92 0.85 -3.25
N VAL A 187 7.16 0.64 -4.32
CA VAL A 187 7.66 0.74 -5.70
C VAL A 187 8.12 2.16 -6.01
N SER A 188 7.36 3.19 -5.61
CA SER A 188 7.73 4.59 -5.78
C SER A 188 9.08 4.92 -5.11
N GLY A 189 9.28 4.41 -3.89
CA GLY A 189 10.52 4.56 -3.14
C GLY A 189 11.70 3.83 -3.77
N ALA A 190 11.48 2.62 -4.30
CA ALA A 190 12.49 1.86 -5.03
C ALA A 190 12.96 2.62 -6.28
N CYS A 191 12.02 3.12 -7.07
CA CYS A 191 12.29 3.92 -8.26
C CYS A 191 13.05 5.21 -7.90
N ALA A 192 12.67 5.88 -6.80
CA ALA A 192 13.35 7.08 -6.34
C ALA A 192 14.82 6.83 -5.97
N ARG A 193 15.11 5.70 -5.31
CA ARG A 193 16.50 5.31 -4.97
C ARG A 193 17.32 5.02 -6.21
N HIS A 194 16.75 4.32 -7.20
CA HIS A 194 17.42 4.02 -8.46
C HIS A 194 17.74 5.27 -9.27
N ALA A 195 16.83 6.26 -9.26
CA ALA A 195 17.02 7.55 -9.92
C ALA A 195 18.14 8.45 -9.33
N ARG A 196 18.81 8.03 -8.25
CA ARG A 196 19.95 8.75 -7.64
C ARG A 196 21.32 8.20 -8.01
N GLY A 197 21.38 6.96 -8.51
CA GLY A 197 22.63 6.23 -8.73
C GLY A 197 23.08 6.22 -10.17
#